data_AF-A0A1F4XLA6-F1
#
_entry.id   AF-A0A1F4XLA6-F1
#
_cell.length_a   1.000
_cell.length_b   1.000
_cell.length_c   1.000
_cell.angle_alpha   90.00
_cell.angle_beta   90.00
_cell.angle_gamma   90.00
#
_symmetry.space_group_name_H-M   'P 1'
#
loop_
_entity.id
_entity.type
_entity.pdbx_description
1 polymer ?
#
loop_
_entity_poly.entity_id
_entity_poly.type
_entity_poly.pdbx_seq_one_letter_code
_entity_poly.pdbx_strand_id
1 'polypeptide(L)'
;MSELESPRPTFYEKLQGQWDQLNFLCVGLDSDYGKIPEAYKLNSGGLSPSSAEETIFTFNRDIIEVTHDLVGMWKPNLAFYEKRGEEGRRALNRTIRYIRDNHPEVVIILDAKRGDIANTNEGYVLSDFEEYDADAVTIHSYLGPEAMKPFLDRKDKGTIVLVKTSNPGSGRYQNLRVWGKNRLVYEDIAHDVRDRWNVNQNCGVVVGATYPRELAKVRKIVGRMPILIPGIGTQGGDLAQSIAAGRDDRDQGMIINNSSAVIFPKLKEGQHFKDAVRSAALQTRNGIHSALERPVIVQVGVDLQKHPEGLTETQEALLLDIFDKKMFRIDLEKGFRLKFHKEHPEFPEAPLSPLYINLRGLRAHPEAKLRTVEVLAEMLESSGVQYDLLADIPTAATPLISSLSDMLGTPMITPRGDKKGYGSGDNIDGFDAELHAGKTAILFDDLATDGGSKITPAKALRSVGMNVDHVFILVDREQGAEEQLAKEGLTLHSAFKLKAMVDFYVRSGRITTEEYDVFQSKMATLTAFIDNVNKHPEGFTEEEETHLLSVFSALRYPICMVLDPNPESDRPATITNLRELCDDFLSDLKADAIVSKTSSRSNAQEMKRVLDFYKRSNKIEDMDHYRLVQAAGELD
;
A
#
# COMPACT_ATOMS: atom_id res chain seq x y z
N MET A 1 23.99 62.10 -3.88
CA MET A 1 22.71 61.40 -3.75
C MET A 1 22.95 59.99 -4.23
N SER A 2 23.13 59.04 -3.31
CA SER A 2 23.21 57.63 -3.66
C SER A 2 21.88 57.23 -4.27
N GLU A 3 21.90 56.72 -5.50
CA GLU A 3 20.76 55.98 -6.04
C GLU A 3 20.40 54.92 -5.00
N LEU A 4 19.21 55.02 -4.41
CA LEU A 4 18.66 53.95 -3.59
C LEU A 4 18.46 52.78 -4.56
N GLU A 5 19.43 51.86 -4.60
CA GLU A 5 19.27 50.58 -5.28
C GLU A 5 17.95 49.98 -4.81
N SER A 6 17.09 49.63 -5.77
CA SER A 6 15.86 48.92 -5.48
C SER A 6 16.18 47.67 -4.66
N PRO A 7 15.45 47.38 -3.57
CA PRO A 7 15.73 46.21 -2.73
C PRO A 7 15.76 44.94 -3.59
N ARG A 8 16.76 44.07 -3.36
CA ARG A 8 16.87 42.78 -4.06
C ARG A 8 15.57 42.00 -3.90
N PRO A 9 15.07 41.33 -4.95
CA PRO A 9 13.88 40.48 -4.83
C PRO A 9 14.08 39.39 -3.79
N THR A 10 13.04 39.10 -3.03
CA THR A 10 13.01 38.00 -2.06
C THR A 10 13.11 36.64 -2.76
N PHE A 11 13.46 35.59 -2.01
CA PHE A 11 13.47 34.22 -2.52
C PHE A 11 12.18 33.84 -3.25
N TYR A 12 11.02 34.17 -2.67
CA TYR A 12 9.73 33.82 -3.25
C TYR A 12 9.41 34.61 -4.52
N GLU A 13 9.76 35.90 -4.57
CA GLU A 13 9.59 36.72 -5.78
C GLU A 13 10.45 36.19 -6.93
N LYS A 14 11.72 35.85 -6.65
CA LYS A 14 12.60 35.23 -7.65
C LYS A 14 12.04 33.88 -8.12
N LEU A 15 11.63 33.03 -7.18
CA LEU A 15 11.12 31.69 -7.50
C LEU A 15 9.82 31.76 -8.32
N GLN A 16 8.91 32.66 -7.94
CA GLN A 16 7.67 32.88 -8.69
C GLN A 16 7.98 33.39 -10.10
N GLY A 17 8.93 34.33 -10.25
CA GLY A 17 9.36 34.82 -11.56
C GLY A 17 9.96 33.73 -12.47
N GLN A 18 10.57 32.69 -11.89
CA GLN A 18 11.03 31.52 -12.64
C GLN A 18 9.86 30.61 -13.05
N TRP A 19 8.91 30.36 -12.14
CA TRP A 19 7.73 29.55 -12.46
C TRP A 19 6.79 30.20 -13.48
N ASP A 20 6.70 31.53 -13.48
CA ASP A 20 5.92 32.27 -14.50
C ASP A 20 6.51 32.11 -15.91
N GLN A 21 7.81 31.78 -15.99
CA GLN A 21 8.52 31.43 -17.22
C GLN A 21 8.60 29.90 -17.45
N LEU A 22 7.85 29.12 -16.67
CA LEU A 22 7.86 27.64 -16.71
C LEU A 22 9.23 27.02 -16.43
N ASN A 23 10.08 27.69 -15.65
CA ASN A 23 11.39 27.20 -15.23
C ASN A 23 11.30 26.48 -13.88
N PHE A 24 11.00 25.18 -13.91
CA PHE A 24 10.89 24.32 -12.73
C PHE A 24 12.17 23.54 -12.41
N LEU A 25 13.08 23.43 -13.38
CA LEU A 25 14.30 22.63 -13.26
C LEU A 25 15.28 23.30 -12.29
N CYS A 26 15.75 22.51 -11.33
CA CYS A 26 16.81 22.83 -10.41
C CYS A 26 18.03 21.93 -10.66
N VAL A 27 19.14 22.49 -11.13
CA VAL A 27 20.37 21.70 -11.32
C VAL A 27 21.17 21.66 -10.02
N GLY A 28 21.44 20.45 -9.53
CA GLY A 28 22.33 20.27 -8.38
C GLY A 28 23.79 20.42 -8.78
N LEU A 29 24.52 21.33 -8.14
CA LEU A 29 25.95 21.54 -8.35
C LEU A 29 26.75 20.70 -7.34
N ASP A 30 26.54 19.38 -7.39
CA ASP A 30 27.12 18.41 -6.47
C ASP A 30 28.47 17.89 -7.01
N SER A 31 29.44 18.80 -7.09
CA SER A 31 30.70 18.60 -7.83
C SER A 31 31.66 17.67 -7.11
N ASP A 32 31.38 16.38 -7.20
CA ASP A 32 32.27 15.31 -6.76
C ASP A 32 33.56 15.34 -7.57
N TYR A 33 34.60 15.90 -6.96
CA TYR A 33 35.94 16.04 -7.55
C TYR A 33 36.47 14.72 -8.16
N GLY A 34 36.12 13.56 -7.60
CA GLY A 34 36.54 12.27 -8.14
C GLY A 34 35.98 11.99 -9.54
N LYS A 35 34.79 12.52 -9.84
CA LYS A 35 34.06 12.32 -11.11
C LYS A 35 34.26 13.45 -12.12
N ILE A 36 34.81 14.58 -11.68
CA ILE A 36 35.16 15.69 -12.58
C ILE A 36 36.14 15.18 -13.66
N PRO A 37 35.89 15.44 -14.95
CA PRO A 37 36.77 14.98 -16.03
C PRO A 37 38.21 15.45 -15.84
N GLU A 38 39.19 14.60 -16.15
CA GLU A 38 40.62 14.88 -15.93
C GLU A 38 41.10 16.16 -16.62
N ALA A 39 40.48 16.54 -17.74
CA ALA A 39 40.80 17.78 -18.44
C ALA A 39 40.63 19.05 -17.57
N TYR A 40 39.70 19.03 -16.61
CA TYR A 40 39.49 20.14 -15.66
C TYR A 40 40.51 20.15 -14.52
N LYS A 41 41.21 19.03 -14.28
CA LYS A 41 42.20 18.89 -13.21
C LYS A 41 43.60 19.33 -13.65
N LEU A 42 43.73 19.88 -14.86
CA LEU A 42 44.97 20.36 -15.43
C LEU A 42 44.91 21.88 -15.64
N ASN A 43 46.03 22.55 -15.47
CA ASN A 43 46.16 23.99 -15.71
C ASN A 43 46.08 24.33 -17.20
N SER A 44 45.82 25.61 -17.52
CA SER A 44 45.85 26.14 -18.89
C SER A 44 47.19 25.81 -19.57
N GLY A 45 47.18 24.83 -20.47
CA GLY A 45 48.37 24.27 -21.12
C GLY A 45 48.59 22.77 -20.90
N GLY A 46 47.86 22.13 -19.98
CA GLY A 46 47.89 20.67 -19.77
C GLY A 46 49.14 20.13 -19.06
N LEU A 47 50.03 21.01 -18.60
CA LEU A 47 51.38 20.65 -18.14
C LEU A 47 51.48 20.33 -16.64
N SER A 48 50.50 20.73 -15.82
CA SER A 48 50.53 20.50 -14.36
C SER A 48 49.12 20.42 -13.75
N PRO A 49 48.96 19.75 -12.58
CA PRO A 49 47.69 19.68 -11.88
C PRO A 49 47.17 21.06 -11.45
N SER A 50 45.86 21.25 -11.58
CA SER A 50 45.16 22.43 -11.08
C SER A 50 44.82 22.31 -9.60
N SER A 51 44.60 23.46 -8.95
CA SER A 51 44.14 23.50 -7.57
C SER A 51 42.73 22.91 -7.49
N ALA A 52 42.35 22.41 -6.32
CA ALA A 52 41.00 21.89 -6.15
C ALA A 52 39.96 23.00 -6.33
N GLU A 53 40.33 24.21 -5.93
CA GLU A 53 39.51 25.40 -6.09
C GLU A 53 39.20 25.69 -7.58
N GLU A 54 40.24 25.78 -8.41
CA GLU A 54 40.12 26.16 -9.82
C GLU A 54 39.44 25.06 -10.63
N THR A 55 39.74 23.79 -10.32
CA THR A 55 39.09 22.63 -10.93
C THR A 55 37.58 22.67 -10.72
N ILE A 56 37.13 22.82 -9.46
CA ILE A 56 35.70 22.80 -9.12
C ILE A 56 35.01 24.04 -9.70
N PHE A 57 35.61 25.22 -9.57
CA PHE A 57 35.05 26.45 -10.10
C PHE A 57 34.87 26.39 -11.62
N THR A 58 35.91 25.99 -12.36
CA THR A 58 35.85 25.94 -13.83
C THR A 58 34.82 24.92 -14.31
N PHE A 59 34.76 23.75 -13.64
CA PHE A 59 33.73 22.74 -13.91
C PHE A 59 32.31 23.29 -13.70
N ASN A 60 32.06 23.96 -12.56
CA ASN A 60 30.77 24.58 -12.27
C ASN A 60 30.41 25.69 -13.26
N ARG A 61 31.35 26.60 -13.55
CA ARG A 61 31.17 27.70 -14.49
C ARG A 61 30.72 27.18 -15.86
N ASP A 62 31.41 26.16 -16.36
CA ASP A 62 31.10 25.55 -17.65
C ASP A 62 29.71 24.90 -17.69
N ILE A 63 29.25 24.30 -16.59
CA ILE A 63 27.88 23.80 -16.45
C ILE A 63 26.87 24.95 -16.45
N ILE A 64 27.13 26.02 -15.70
CA ILE A 64 26.28 27.20 -15.59
C ILE A 64 26.11 27.85 -16.97
N GLU A 65 27.22 28.10 -17.68
CA GLU A 65 27.24 28.70 -19.03
C GLU A 65 26.30 27.99 -20.00
N VAL A 66 26.23 26.66 -19.94
CA VAL A 66 25.43 25.87 -20.90
C VAL A 66 24.04 25.48 -20.38
N THR A 67 23.68 25.86 -19.15
CA THR A 67 22.37 25.52 -18.55
C THR A 67 21.55 26.70 -18.05
N HIS A 68 22.11 27.91 -17.97
CA HIS A 68 21.45 29.09 -17.39
C HIS A 68 20.06 29.41 -17.98
N ASP A 69 19.87 29.20 -19.29
CA ASP A 69 18.61 29.43 -20.01
C ASP A 69 17.59 28.29 -19.85
N LEU A 70 17.96 27.20 -19.16
CA LEU A 70 17.16 25.99 -18.99
C LEU A 70 16.68 25.76 -17.54
N VAL A 71 17.21 26.51 -16.58
CA VAL A 71 17.02 26.27 -15.14
C VAL A 71 16.41 27.49 -14.46
N GLY A 72 15.57 27.25 -13.45
CA GLY A 72 15.14 28.31 -12.55
C GLY A 72 16.02 28.41 -11.29
N MET A 73 16.73 27.32 -10.97
CA MET A 73 17.45 27.17 -9.72
C MET A 73 18.79 26.45 -9.93
N TRP A 74 19.83 26.88 -9.23
CA TRP A 74 21.01 26.04 -8.93
C TRP A 74 21.05 25.70 -7.46
N LYS A 75 21.39 24.44 -7.15
CA LYS A 75 21.42 23.93 -5.77
C LYS A 75 22.75 23.27 -5.43
N PRO A 76 23.79 24.02 -5.04
CA PRO A 76 25.02 23.43 -4.50
C PRO A 76 24.77 22.72 -3.17
N ASN A 77 25.25 21.48 -3.02
CA ASN A 77 25.27 20.76 -1.74
C ASN A 77 26.65 20.88 -1.09
N LEU A 78 26.67 21.41 0.14
CA LEU A 78 27.90 21.77 0.86
C LEU A 78 28.87 20.62 1.04
N ALA A 79 28.37 19.39 1.25
CA ALA A 79 29.21 18.24 1.55
C ALA A 79 30.27 17.97 0.45
N PHE A 80 29.96 18.26 -0.82
CA PHE A 80 30.89 18.07 -1.94
C PHE A 80 32.04 19.09 -1.95
N TYR A 81 31.80 20.27 -1.38
CA TYR A 81 32.79 21.34 -1.25
C TYR A 81 33.58 21.22 0.05
N GLU A 82 32.90 21.00 1.18
CA GLU A 82 33.52 20.86 2.51
C GLU A 82 34.53 19.71 2.58
N LYS A 83 34.30 18.61 1.85
CA LYS A 83 35.25 17.49 1.72
C LYS A 83 36.62 17.93 1.17
N ARG A 84 36.72 19.07 0.48
CA ARG A 84 37.96 19.65 -0.05
C ARG A 84 38.50 20.80 0.82
N GLY A 85 37.97 20.97 2.03
CA GLY A 85 38.40 22.00 2.97
C GLY A 85 38.26 23.40 2.38
N GLU A 86 39.24 24.26 2.68
CA GLU A 86 39.19 25.68 2.31
C GLU A 86 39.18 25.91 0.79
N GLU A 87 39.87 25.08 -0.01
CA GLU A 87 39.83 25.19 -1.47
C GLU A 87 38.43 24.94 -2.03
N GLY A 88 37.72 23.93 -1.51
CA GLY A 88 36.33 23.66 -1.89
C GLY A 88 35.40 24.79 -1.47
N ARG A 89 35.61 25.34 -0.27
CA ARG A 89 34.85 26.51 0.23
C ARG A 89 35.01 27.72 -0.68
N ARG A 90 36.25 28.04 -1.07
CA ARG A 90 36.54 29.14 -2.01
C ARG A 90 35.97 28.88 -3.39
N ALA A 91 35.98 27.64 -3.88
CA ALA A 91 35.34 27.29 -5.16
C ALA A 91 33.83 27.53 -5.12
N LEU A 92 33.15 27.16 -4.03
CA LEU A 92 31.73 27.42 -3.85
C LEU A 92 31.44 28.92 -3.85
N ASN A 93 32.19 29.69 -3.06
CA ASN A 93 32.09 31.15 -3.01
C ASN A 93 32.28 31.79 -4.40
N ARG A 94 33.29 31.35 -5.16
CA ARG A 94 33.52 31.81 -6.54
C ARG A 94 32.38 31.41 -7.47
N THR A 95 31.85 30.20 -7.33
CA THR A 95 30.70 29.71 -8.12
C THR A 95 29.46 30.56 -7.87
N ILE A 96 29.12 30.82 -6.61
CA ILE A 96 27.93 31.61 -6.26
C ILE A 96 28.10 33.06 -6.73
N ARG A 97 29.26 33.68 -6.52
CA ARG A 97 29.52 35.04 -7.04
C ARG A 97 29.38 35.11 -8.55
N TYR A 98 29.92 34.12 -9.28
CA TYR A 98 29.74 34.05 -10.72
C TYR A 98 28.26 33.97 -11.14
N ILE A 99 27.44 33.18 -10.43
CA ILE A 99 25.99 33.14 -10.67
C ILE A 99 25.36 34.51 -10.40
N ARG A 100 25.70 35.17 -9.28
CA ARG A 100 25.16 36.49 -8.93
C ARG A 100 25.51 37.57 -9.95
N ASP A 101 26.73 37.56 -10.46
CA ASP A 101 27.21 38.56 -11.41
C ASP A 101 26.63 38.38 -12.82
N ASN A 102 26.36 37.13 -13.24
CA ASN A 102 25.97 36.81 -14.63
C ASN A 102 24.50 36.41 -14.79
N HIS A 103 23.88 35.85 -13.75
CA HIS A 103 22.51 35.30 -13.76
C HIS A 103 21.77 35.66 -12.45
N PRO A 104 21.67 36.96 -12.08
CA PRO A 104 21.08 37.39 -10.82
C PRO A 104 19.61 36.98 -10.64
N GLU A 105 18.89 36.68 -11.72
CA GLU A 105 17.51 36.20 -11.76
C GLU A 105 17.34 34.75 -11.31
N VAL A 106 18.38 33.91 -11.44
CA VAL A 106 18.30 32.49 -11.09
C VAL A 106 18.40 32.33 -9.58
N VAL A 107 17.60 31.42 -9.02
CA VAL A 107 17.53 31.18 -7.58
C VAL A 107 18.65 30.26 -7.11
N ILE A 108 19.35 30.63 -6.04
CA ILE A 108 20.42 29.82 -5.44
C ILE A 108 19.91 29.16 -4.15
N ILE A 109 19.85 27.83 -4.15
CA ILE A 109 19.43 27.03 -2.99
C ILE A 109 20.64 26.31 -2.39
N LEU A 110 21.01 26.67 -1.18
CA LEU A 110 22.11 26.03 -0.47
C LEU A 110 21.60 24.75 0.22
N ASP A 111 22.01 23.59 -0.29
CA ASP A 111 21.61 22.31 0.32
C ASP A 111 22.56 21.94 1.46
N ALA A 112 22.36 22.59 2.60
CA ALA A 112 23.21 22.51 3.78
C ALA A 112 22.64 21.62 4.90
N LYS A 113 21.32 21.36 4.91
CA LYS A 113 20.59 20.60 5.93
C LYS A 113 20.97 21.03 7.35
N ARG A 114 20.98 22.34 7.61
CA ARG A 114 21.34 22.87 8.93
C ARG A 114 20.34 22.43 10.00
N GLY A 115 20.80 22.33 11.23
CA GLY A 115 19.95 21.95 12.36
C GLY A 115 20.76 21.91 13.64
N ASP A 116 20.77 23.03 14.36
CA ASP A 116 21.38 23.17 15.69
C ASP A 116 20.47 24.02 16.59
N ILE A 117 20.93 24.45 17.76
CA ILE A 117 20.18 25.31 18.68
C ILE A 117 20.48 26.80 18.45
N ALA A 118 19.45 27.63 18.64
CA ALA A 118 19.42 29.10 18.57
C ALA A 118 20.73 29.81 18.13
N ASN A 119 21.66 30.09 19.04
CA ASN A 119 22.86 30.89 18.74
C ASN A 119 23.80 30.26 17.71
N THR A 120 23.86 28.92 17.63
CA THR A 120 24.63 28.24 16.59
C THR A 120 23.99 28.45 15.22
N ASN A 121 22.65 28.43 15.15
CA ASN A 121 21.92 28.69 13.91
C ASN A 121 22.07 30.14 13.43
N GLU A 122 22.24 31.12 14.31
CA GLU A 122 22.59 32.49 13.88
C GLU A 122 23.92 32.52 13.12
N GLY A 123 24.91 31.76 13.57
CA GLY A 123 26.18 31.58 12.84
C GLY A 123 25.98 30.94 11.46
N TYR A 124 25.12 29.93 11.37
CA TYR A 124 24.76 29.33 10.08
C TYR A 124 24.00 30.28 9.16
N VAL A 125 23.05 31.07 9.68
CA VAL A 125 22.32 32.10 8.93
C VAL A 125 23.28 33.11 8.32
N LEU A 126 24.27 33.59 9.09
CA LEU A 126 25.29 34.51 8.58
C LEU A 126 26.16 33.85 7.50
N SER A 127 26.60 32.61 7.73
CA SER A 127 27.39 31.88 6.72
C SER A 127 26.59 31.65 5.43
N ASP A 128 25.36 31.19 5.55
CA ASP A 128 24.57 30.70 4.43
C ASP A 128 23.93 31.84 3.61
N PHE A 129 23.49 32.92 4.27
CA PHE A 129 22.81 34.04 3.60
C PHE A 129 23.65 35.30 3.39
N GLU A 130 24.69 35.54 4.19
CA GLU A 130 25.53 36.75 4.06
C GLU A 130 26.89 36.45 3.40
N GLU A 131 27.59 35.40 3.83
CA GLU A 131 28.89 35.02 3.23
C GLU A 131 28.71 34.32 1.88
N TYR A 132 27.88 33.28 1.82
CA TYR A 132 27.59 32.58 0.57
C TYR A 132 26.59 33.34 -0.31
N ASP A 133 25.82 34.29 0.25
CA ASP A 133 24.74 34.99 -0.45
C ASP A 133 23.78 34.03 -1.16
N ALA A 134 23.27 33.00 -0.47
CA ALA A 134 22.21 32.12 -1.00
C ALA A 134 20.83 32.79 -0.95
N ASP A 135 19.91 32.38 -1.81
CA ASP A 135 18.50 32.81 -1.74
C ASP A 135 17.71 31.94 -0.75
N ALA A 136 18.03 30.65 -0.64
CA ALA A 136 17.39 29.73 0.29
C ALA A 136 18.35 28.68 0.85
N VAL A 137 17.99 28.05 1.97
CA VAL A 137 18.76 26.97 2.60
C VAL A 137 17.86 25.80 3.00
N THR A 138 18.38 24.57 2.95
CA THR A 138 17.69 23.38 3.49
C THR A 138 17.99 23.19 4.98
N ILE A 139 16.96 22.84 5.78
CA ILE A 139 17.10 22.65 7.24
C ILE A 139 16.37 21.40 7.77
N HIS A 140 16.90 20.82 8.85
CA HIS A 140 16.26 19.72 9.60
C HIS A 140 15.17 20.25 10.55
N SER A 141 14.03 19.56 10.57
CA SER A 141 12.85 19.85 11.40
C SER A 141 12.91 19.29 12.83
N TYR A 142 13.89 18.45 13.13
CA TYR A 142 13.88 17.59 14.33
C TYR A 142 13.91 18.35 15.66
N LEU A 143 14.65 19.47 15.72
CA LEU A 143 14.84 20.24 16.96
C LEU A 143 13.69 21.20 17.29
N GLY A 144 12.66 21.25 16.45
CA GLY A 144 11.49 22.10 16.68
C GLY A 144 11.65 23.56 16.23
N PRO A 145 10.56 24.34 16.27
CA PRO A 145 10.51 25.69 15.71
C PRO A 145 11.47 26.69 16.35
N GLU A 146 11.73 26.57 17.66
CA GLU A 146 12.57 27.49 18.40
C GLU A 146 14.02 27.45 17.88
N ALA A 147 14.50 26.24 17.56
CA ALA A 147 15.79 26.04 16.92
C ALA A 147 15.80 26.66 15.51
N MET A 148 14.75 26.45 14.71
CA MET A 148 14.69 26.91 13.33
C MET A 148 14.44 28.41 13.16
N LYS A 149 13.97 29.09 14.22
CA LYS A 149 13.54 30.49 14.21
C LYS A 149 14.52 31.45 13.50
N PRO A 150 15.86 31.38 13.69
CA PRO A 150 16.80 32.25 13.00
C PRO A 150 16.69 32.20 11.46
N PHE A 151 16.41 31.02 10.90
CA PHE A 151 16.16 30.86 9.46
C PHE A 151 14.77 31.36 9.07
N LEU A 152 13.74 31.00 9.84
CA LEU A 152 12.34 31.36 9.58
C LEU A 152 12.11 32.88 9.61
N ASP A 153 12.85 33.62 10.43
CA ASP A 153 12.74 35.08 10.56
C ASP A 153 13.29 35.85 9.35
N ARG A 154 14.10 35.21 8.50
CA ARG A 154 14.67 35.83 7.28
C ARG A 154 13.65 35.94 6.16
N LYS A 155 12.78 36.94 6.24
CA LYS A 155 11.68 37.17 5.27
C LYS A 155 12.15 37.33 3.83
N ASP A 156 13.37 37.81 3.63
CA ASP A 156 14.00 38.00 2.34
C ASP A 156 14.52 36.68 1.72
N LYS A 157 14.71 35.64 2.53
CA LYS A 157 15.33 34.36 2.16
C LYS A 157 14.36 33.19 2.32
N GLY A 158 14.66 32.07 1.66
CA GLY A 158 13.87 30.84 1.73
C GLY A 158 14.39 29.84 2.78
N THR A 159 13.46 29.23 3.51
CA THR A 159 13.77 28.13 4.43
C THR A 159 13.09 26.85 3.95
N ILE A 160 13.86 25.87 3.47
CA ILE A 160 13.31 24.62 2.91
C ILE A 160 13.44 23.47 3.90
N VAL A 161 12.33 23.10 4.53
CA VAL A 161 12.31 22.17 5.67
C VAL A 161 12.24 20.72 5.20
N LEU A 162 13.08 19.85 5.77
CA LEU A 162 13.05 18.42 5.47
C LEU A 162 11.77 17.77 6.04
N VAL A 163 10.95 17.17 5.16
CA VAL A 163 9.69 16.50 5.50
C VAL A 163 9.78 15.00 5.22
N LYS A 164 9.90 14.60 3.95
CA LYS A 164 9.97 13.19 3.53
C LYS A 164 11.12 12.98 2.56
N THR A 165 12.20 12.34 2.99
CA THR A 165 13.44 12.27 2.20
C THR A 165 13.43 11.10 1.21
N SER A 166 14.24 11.19 0.14
CA SER A 166 14.24 10.21 -0.97
C SER A 166 15.00 8.91 -0.71
N ASN A 167 15.73 8.81 0.41
CA ASN A 167 16.59 7.67 0.72
C ASN A 167 15.77 6.44 1.17
N PRO A 168 16.22 5.19 0.89
CA PRO A 168 15.50 3.97 1.25
C PRO A 168 15.13 3.84 2.73
N GLY A 169 15.99 4.35 3.62
CA GLY A 169 15.78 4.32 5.07
C GLY A 169 14.86 5.42 5.63
N SER A 170 14.30 6.30 4.78
CA SER A 170 13.49 7.44 5.21
C SER A 170 12.31 7.02 6.11
N GLY A 171 11.71 5.86 5.83
CA GLY A 171 10.56 5.33 6.56
C GLY A 171 10.81 4.98 8.01
N ARG A 172 12.07 4.79 8.45
CA ARG A 172 12.38 4.35 9.83
C ARG A 172 11.77 5.25 10.90
N TYR A 173 11.82 6.56 10.68
CA TYR A 173 11.28 7.57 11.58
C TYR A 173 10.15 8.38 10.95
N GLN A 174 10.26 8.71 9.66
CA GLN A 174 9.30 9.60 9.01
C GLN A 174 7.93 8.95 8.85
N ASN A 175 7.87 7.61 8.74
CA ASN A 175 6.63 6.84 8.64
C ASN A 175 6.15 6.32 10.01
N LEU A 176 6.72 6.77 11.12
CA LEU A 176 6.13 6.49 12.43
C LEU A 176 4.84 7.29 12.58
N ARG A 177 3.83 6.72 13.25
CA ARG A 177 2.62 7.45 13.64
C ARG A 177 2.92 8.36 14.82
N VAL A 178 2.38 9.58 14.79
CA VAL A 178 2.41 10.47 15.94
C VAL A 178 1.34 10.02 16.93
N TRP A 179 1.74 9.72 18.16
CA TRP A 179 0.81 9.26 19.19
C TRP A 179 -0.35 10.23 19.40
N GLY A 180 -1.59 9.70 19.44
CA GLY A 180 -2.80 10.51 19.61
C GLY A 180 -3.17 11.38 18.41
N LYS A 181 -2.51 11.21 17.26
CA LYS A 181 -2.87 11.85 15.99
C LYS A 181 -2.96 10.80 14.89
N ASN A 182 -4.00 10.88 14.06
CA ASN A 182 -4.07 10.06 12.85
C ASN A 182 -3.15 10.59 11.72
N ARG A 183 -1.85 10.72 12.00
CA ARG A 183 -0.85 11.25 11.06
C ARG A 183 0.51 10.59 11.26
N LEU A 184 1.26 10.44 10.18
CA LEU A 184 2.66 10.06 10.20
C LEU A 184 3.54 11.27 10.57
N VAL A 185 4.76 11.02 11.08
CA VAL A 185 5.69 12.08 11.49
C VAL A 185 5.94 13.08 10.36
N TYR A 186 6.14 12.62 9.12
CA TYR A 186 6.34 13.57 8.00
C TYR A 186 5.08 14.42 7.72
N GLU A 187 3.88 13.85 7.89
CA GLU A 187 2.62 14.59 7.70
C GLU A 187 2.45 15.64 8.80
N ASP A 188 2.77 15.28 10.06
CA ASP A 188 2.71 16.22 11.19
C ASP A 188 3.70 17.36 11.03
N ILE A 189 4.94 17.08 10.58
CA ILE A 189 5.92 18.12 10.23
C ILE A 189 5.37 19.01 9.11
N ALA A 190 4.79 18.45 8.05
CA ALA A 190 4.22 19.25 6.95
C ALA A 190 3.09 20.18 7.43
N HIS A 191 2.25 19.69 8.35
CA HIS A 191 1.22 20.51 9.00
C HIS A 191 1.84 21.62 9.86
N ASP A 192 2.84 21.31 10.69
CA ASP A 192 3.51 22.32 11.51
C ASP A 192 4.21 23.39 10.66
N VAL A 193 4.87 23.01 9.56
CA VAL A 193 5.48 23.98 8.64
C VAL A 193 4.41 24.94 8.13
N ARG A 194 3.28 24.42 7.63
CA ARG A 194 2.18 25.22 7.06
C ARG A 194 1.50 26.11 8.10
N ASP A 195 1.10 25.51 9.23
CA ASP A 195 0.18 26.14 10.19
C ASP A 195 0.91 27.01 11.21
N ARG A 196 2.19 26.71 11.50
CA ARG A 196 2.91 27.30 12.64
C ARG A 196 4.22 27.96 12.26
N TRP A 197 4.99 27.39 11.34
CA TRP A 197 6.36 27.86 11.08
C TRP A 197 6.44 28.85 9.91
N ASN A 198 5.53 28.76 8.94
CA ASN A 198 5.52 29.61 7.74
C ASN A 198 4.88 31.01 7.97
N VAL A 199 5.15 31.65 9.11
CA VAL A 199 4.56 32.96 9.48
C VAL A 199 4.91 34.05 8.45
N ASN A 200 6.14 34.02 7.93
CA ASN A 200 6.64 34.99 6.96
C ASN A 200 6.40 34.57 5.50
N GLN A 201 5.67 33.48 5.26
CA GLN A 201 5.44 32.94 3.92
C GLN A 201 6.74 32.67 3.13
N ASN A 202 7.81 32.32 3.83
CA ASN A 202 9.15 32.10 3.28
C ASN A 202 9.62 30.63 3.38
N CYS A 203 8.74 29.71 3.79
CA CYS A 203 9.07 28.28 3.90
C CYS A 203 8.75 27.49 2.64
N GLY A 204 9.63 26.55 2.28
CA GLY A 204 9.32 25.42 1.39
C GLY A 204 9.52 24.09 2.14
N VAL A 205 9.25 22.97 1.48
CA VAL A 205 9.48 21.63 2.05
C VAL A 205 10.26 20.72 1.11
N VAL A 206 11.04 19.78 1.65
CA VAL A 206 11.73 18.74 0.87
C VAL A 206 10.91 17.45 0.90
N VAL A 207 10.52 16.97 -0.29
CA VAL A 207 9.82 15.69 -0.46
C VAL A 207 10.42 14.90 -1.63
N GLY A 208 10.91 13.69 -1.38
CA GLY A 208 11.61 12.88 -2.38
C GLY A 208 10.71 12.35 -3.50
N ALA A 209 11.23 12.33 -4.73
CA ALA A 209 10.57 11.80 -5.93
C ALA A 209 10.33 10.28 -5.91
N THR A 210 11.04 9.54 -5.05
CA THR A 210 10.93 8.07 -4.91
C THR A 210 9.64 7.63 -4.22
N TYR A 211 8.85 8.57 -3.69
CA TYR A 211 7.62 8.32 -2.94
C TYR A 211 6.45 9.19 -3.46
N PRO A 212 5.90 8.93 -4.67
CA PRO A 212 4.87 9.78 -5.28
C PRO A 212 3.57 9.90 -4.47
N ARG A 213 3.20 8.87 -3.70
CA ARG A 213 2.01 8.91 -2.84
C ARG A 213 2.21 9.89 -1.68
N GLU A 214 3.34 9.79 -0.99
CA GLU A 214 3.70 10.72 0.07
C GLU A 214 3.87 12.15 -0.45
N LEU A 215 4.42 12.32 -1.66
CA LEU A 215 4.48 13.62 -2.34
C LEU A 215 3.07 14.20 -2.55
N ALA A 216 2.12 13.43 -3.06
CA ALA A 216 0.74 13.87 -3.25
C ALA A 216 0.06 14.22 -1.91
N LYS A 217 0.29 13.41 -0.86
CA LYS A 217 -0.20 13.71 0.50
C LYS A 217 0.36 15.01 1.03
N VAL A 218 1.69 15.22 0.93
CA VAL A 218 2.32 16.47 1.39
C VAL A 218 1.83 17.66 0.57
N ARG A 219 1.71 17.56 -0.76
CA ARG A 219 1.13 18.63 -1.60
C ARG A 219 -0.26 19.03 -1.13
N LYS A 220 -1.14 18.06 -0.83
CA LYS A 220 -2.47 18.33 -0.27
C LYS A 220 -2.40 19.05 1.07
N ILE A 221 -1.43 18.71 1.93
CA ILE A 221 -1.23 19.38 3.22
C ILE A 221 -0.76 20.82 3.01
N VAL A 222 0.34 21.04 2.29
CA VAL A 222 1.06 22.32 2.22
C VAL A 222 0.50 23.31 1.19
N GLY A 223 -0.49 22.90 0.38
CA GLY A 223 -1.17 23.79 -0.57
C GLY A 223 -0.22 24.30 -1.64
N ARG A 224 -0.05 25.63 -1.76
CA ARG A 224 0.79 26.29 -2.77
C ARG A 224 2.26 26.49 -2.37
N MET A 225 2.67 26.02 -1.19
CA MET A 225 4.05 26.16 -0.74
C MET A 225 5.03 25.45 -1.71
N PRO A 226 6.24 25.98 -1.94
CA PRO A 226 7.27 25.34 -2.73
C PRO A 226 7.65 23.96 -2.18
N ILE A 227 7.74 22.97 -3.06
CA ILE A 227 8.28 21.66 -2.73
C ILE A 227 9.57 21.45 -3.53
N LEU A 228 10.68 21.27 -2.82
CA LEU A 228 11.94 20.76 -3.36
C LEU A 228 11.85 19.25 -3.51
N ILE A 229 11.91 18.78 -4.75
CA ILE A 229 11.73 17.39 -5.13
C ILE A 229 13.06 16.81 -5.61
N PRO A 230 13.90 16.27 -4.71
CA PRO A 230 15.11 15.55 -5.09
C PRO A 230 14.81 14.10 -5.47
N GLY A 231 15.73 13.47 -6.20
CA GLY A 231 15.68 12.03 -6.49
C GLY A 231 15.21 11.66 -7.91
N ILE A 232 15.03 12.63 -8.80
CA ILE A 232 14.87 12.38 -10.23
C ILE A 232 16.20 11.90 -10.84
N GLY A 233 16.14 10.92 -11.74
CA GLY A 233 17.32 10.37 -12.41
C GLY A 233 17.95 9.21 -11.64
N THR A 234 19.15 9.40 -11.08
CA THR A 234 19.98 8.32 -10.51
C THR A 234 19.32 7.56 -9.37
N GLN A 235 18.41 8.18 -8.62
CA GLN A 235 17.69 7.54 -7.50
C GLN A 235 16.39 6.84 -7.95
N GLY A 236 16.07 6.87 -9.25
CA GLY A 236 14.95 6.12 -9.83
C GLY A 236 13.57 6.77 -9.66
N GLY A 237 13.48 8.02 -9.21
CA GLY A 237 12.21 8.74 -9.15
C GLY A 237 11.61 8.95 -10.54
N ASP A 238 10.33 8.60 -10.70
CA ASP A 238 9.58 8.82 -11.94
C ASP A 238 9.23 10.31 -12.07
N LEU A 239 9.72 10.94 -13.13
CA LEU A 239 9.51 12.37 -13.38
C LEU A 239 8.03 12.70 -13.58
N ALA A 240 7.30 11.93 -14.40
CA ALA A 240 5.92 12.24 -14.72
C ALA A 240 5.01 12.10 -13.50
N GLN A 241 5.19 11.03 -12.70
CA GLN A 241 4.46 10.84 -11.45
C GLN A 241 4.82 11.92 -10.42
N SER A 242 6.09 12.32 -10.34
CA SER A 242 6.52 13.40 -9.43
C SER A 242 5.89 14.74 -9.77
N ILE A 243 5.79 15.08 -11.07
CA ILE A 243 5.08 16.29 -11.51
C ILE A 243 3.58 16.19 -11.20
N ALA A 244 2.95 15.06 -11.53
CA ALA A 244 1.53 14.87 -11.28
C ALA A 244 1.15 14.95 -9.79
N ALA A 245 1.99 14.39 -8.91
CA ALA A 245 1.80 14.42 -7.46
C ALA A 245 2.25 15.75 -6.83
N GLY A 246 3.24 16.41 -7.43
CA GLY A 246 3.93 17.57 -6.85
C GLY A 246 3.39 18.93 -7.28
N ARG A 247 2.61 19.05 -8.36
CA ARG A 247 2.08 20.35 -8.82
C ARG A 247 0.96 20.89 -7.94
N ASP A 248 0.91 22.22 -7.77
CA ASP A 248 -0.20 22.90 -7.09
C ASP A 248 -1.38 23.14 -8.05
N ASP A 249 -2.42 23.83 -7.58
CA ASP A 249 -3.62 24.18 -8.35
C ASP A 249 -3.38 25.19 -9.49
N ARG A 250 -2.16 25.69 -9.64
CA ARG A 250 -1.71 26.58 -10.72
C ARG A 250 -0.69 25.89 -11.64
N ASP A 251 -0.53 24.57 -11.53
CA ASP A 251 0.51 23.79 -12.21
C ASP A 251 1.94 24.25 -11.87
N GLN A 252 2.14 24.89 -10.70
CA GLN A 252 3.41 25.39 -10.21
C GLN A 252 3.81 24.70 -8.88
N GLY A 253 4.58 25.40 -8.03
CA GLY A 253 4.90 24.94 -6.67
C GLY A 253 6.05 23.92 -6.59
N MET A 254 6.70 23.59 -7.71
CA MET A 254 7.69 22.52 -7.80
C MET A 254 9.10 23.04 -8.08
N ILE A 255 10.07 22.53 -7.32
CA ILE A 255 11.50 22.70 -7.57
C ILE A 255 12.07 21.30 -7.88
N ILE A 256 12.19 20.96 -9.16
CA ILE A 256 12.56 19.61 -9.60
C ILE A 256 14.08 19.49 -9.66
N ASN A 257 14.67 18.84 -8.65
CA ASN A 257 16.12 18.73 -8.58
C ASN A 257 16.64 17.53 -9.37
N ASN A 258 17.53 17.80 -10.32
CA ASN A 258 18.34 16.80 -11.00
C ASN A 258 19.82 17.21 -10.95
N SER A 259 20.65 16.35 -10.36
CA SER A 259 22.06 16.63 -10.09
C SER A 259 22.96 15.78 -10.98
N SER A 260 23.36 14.59 -10.51
CA SER A 260 24.37 13.77 -11.18
C SER A 260 24.04 13.37 -12.62
N ALA A 261 22.76 13.20 -12.99
CA ALA A 261 22.39 12.88 -14.36
C ALA A 261 22.61 14.05 -15.34
N VAL A 262 22.67 15.29 -14.83
CA VAL A 262 22.95 16.50 -15.62
C VAL A 262 24.44 16.84 -15.59
N ILE A 263 25.07 16.86 -14.42
CA ILE A 263 26.46 17.33 -14.27
C ILE A 263 27.53 16.24 -14.55
N PHE A 264 27.15 14.96 -14.51
CA PHE A 264 27.98 13.83 -14.91
C PHE A 264 27.26 12.95 -15.94
N PRO A 265 26.88 13.51 -17.10
CA PRO A 265 26.11 12.78 -18.09
C PRO A 265 26.97 11.69 -18.74
N LYS A 266 26.33 10.62 -19.19
CA LYS A 266 26.99 9.61 -20.01
C LYS A 266 27.30 10.21 -21.38
N LEU A 267 28.58 10.31 -21.74
CA LEU A 267 29.01 10.82 -23.04
C LEU A 267 28.71 9.81 -24.15
N LYS A 268 28.22 10.31 -25.29
CA LYS A 268 28.19 9.56 -26.55
C LYS A 268 29.56 9.67 -27.22
N GLU A 269 29.89 8.73 -28.09
CA GLU A 269 31.15 8.75 -28.84
C GLU A 269 31.30 10.06 -29.61
N GLY A 270 32.43 10.74 -29.44
CA GLY A 270 32.73 12.04 -30.06
C GLY A 270 31.99 13.25 -29.48
N GLN A 271 31.14 13.09 -28.46
CA GLN A 271 30.39 14.20 -27.87
C GLN A 271 31.23 15.01 -26.87
N HIS A 272 31.23 16.34 -26.99
CA HIS A 272 31.85 17.21 -26.00
C HIS A 272 31.05 17.21 -24.68
N PHE A 273 31.77 17.34 -23.56
CA PHE A 273 31.18 17.32 -22.23
C PHE A 273 30.09 18.39 -22.03
N LYS A 274 30.37 19.64 -22.43
CA LYS A 274 29.41 20.75 -22.36
C LYS A 274 28.11 20.46 -23.11
N ASP A 275 28.20 19.87 -24.31
CA ASP A 275 27.04 19.50 -25.11
C ASP A 275 26.21 18.39 -24.44
N ALA A 276 26.88 17.44 -23.79
CA ALA A 276 26.22 16.37 -23.04
C ALA A 276 25.48 16.91 -21.81
N VAL A 277 26.08 17.85 -21.07
CA VAL A 277 25.45 18.52 -19.92
C VAL A 277 24.20 19.28 -20.38
N ARG A 278 24.33 20.11 -21.42
CA ARG A 278 23.19 20.85 -21.99
C ARG A 278 22.08 19.91 -22.46
N SER A 279 22.43 18.83 -23.16
CA SER A 279 21.47 17.83 -23.63
C SER A 279 20.72 17.17 -22.47
N ALA A 280 21.40 16.82 -21.38
CA ALA A 280 20.78 16.21 -20.20
C ALA A 280 19.85 17.19 -19.46
N ALA A 281 20.25 18.46 -19.32
CA ALA A 281 19.41 19.50 -18.75
C ALA A 281 18.15 19.74 -19.61
N LEU A 282 18.32 19.85 -20.93
CA LEU A 282 17.23 20.04 -21.88
C LEU A 282 16.25 18.86 -21.87
N GLN A 283 16.76 17.62 -21.83
CA GLN A 283 15.92 16.43 -21.70
C GLN A 283 15.07 16.47 -20.43
N THR A 284 15.65 16.89 -19.30
CA THR A 284 14.90 17.00 -18.04
C THR A 284 13.83 18.10 -18.13
N ARG A 285 14.19 19.29 -18.65
CA ARG A 285 13.25 20.42 -18.83
C ARG A 285 12.07 20.02 -19.73
N ASN A 286 12.36 19.42 -20.88
CA ASN A 286 11.33 18.98 -21.82
C ASN A 286 10.44 17.88 -21.20
N GLY A 287 11.03 16.98 -20.40
CA GLY A 287 10.28 15.97 -19.66
C GLY A 287 9.31 16.58 -18.65
N ILE A 288 9.71 17.64 -17.94
CA ILE A 288 8.84 18.39 -17.03
C ILE A 288 7.67 19.01 -17.81
N HIS A 289 7.96 19.75 -18.89
CA HIS A 289 6.93 20.38 -19.71
C HIS A 289 5.95 19.36 -20.30
N SER A 290 6.47 18.25 -20.84
CA SER A 290 5.63 17.16 -21.35
C SER A 290 4.74 16.52 -20.27
N ALA A 291 5.19 16.50 -19.01
CA ALA A 291 4.41 15.95 -17.91
C ALA A 291 3.31 16.92 -17.43
N LEU A 292 3.54 18.23 -17.50
CA LEU A 292 2.55 19.26 -17.18
C LEU A 292 1.35 19.22 -18.14
N GLU A 293 1.60 18.95 -19.43
CA GLU A 293 0.56 18.83 -20.47
C GLU A 293 -0.33 17.59 -20.34
N ARG A 294 0.09 16.57 -19.57
CA ARG A 294 -0.68 15.33 -19.41
C ARG A 294 -1.80 15.51 -18.39
N PRO A 295 -2.98 14.89 -18.63
CA PRO A 295 -4.03 14.82 -17.61
C PRO A 295 -3.50 14.12 -16.36
N VAL A 296 -3.87 14.64 -15.18
CA VAL A 296 -3.49 14.08 -13.87
C VAL A 296 -4.04 12.65 -13.76
N ILE A 297 -3.19 11.66 -14.02
CA ILE A 297 -3.42 10.28 -13.60
C ILE A 297 -2.30 9.95 -12.62
N VAL A 298 -2.45 10.37 -11.37
CA VAL A 298 -1.65 9.79 -10.29
C VAL A 298 -2.24 8.40 -10.07
N GLN A 299 -1.55 7.34 -10.50
CA GLN A 299 -1.87 6.00 -10.05
C GLN A 299 -1.53 5.91 -8.55
N VAL A 300 -2.50 6.27 -7.70
CA VAL A 300 -2.43 6.05 -6.24
C VAL A 300 -2.69 4.56 -5.90
N GLY A 301 -2.91 3.71 -6.92
CA GLY A 301 -3.19 2.29 -6.77
C GLY A 301 -1.95 1.45 -6.44
N VAL A 302 -2.20 0.33 -5.74
CA VAL A 302 -1.21 -0.76 -5.52
C VAL A 302 -0.60 -1.14 -6.87
N ASP A 303 0.73 -1.30 -6.92
CA ASP A 303 1.39 -1.79 -8.14
C ASP A 303 0.96 -3.24 -8.36
N LEU A 304 -0.04 -3.44 -9.23
CA LEU A 304 -0.61 -4.75 -9.51
C LEU A 304 0.39 -5.70 -10.20
N GLN A 305 1.51 -5.19 -10.75
CA GLN A 305 2.57 -6.06 -11.24
C GLN A 305 3.37 -6.67 -10.08
N LYS A 306 3.53 -5.94 -8.99
CA LYS A 306 4.24 -6.38 -7.78
C LYS A 306 3.32 -7.08 -6.77
N HIS A 307 2.06 -6.67 -6.71
CA HIS A 307 1.03 -7.11 -5.76
C HIS A 307 -0.28 -7.43 -6.51
N PRO A 308 -0.34 -8.55 -7.23
CA PRO A 308 -1.46 -8.88 -8.12
C PRO A 308 -2.80 -9.04 -7.38
N GLU A 309 -2.78 -9.33 -6.08
CA GLU A 309 -3.96 -9.45 -5.23
C GLU A 309 -4.51 -8.09 -4.74
N GLY A 310 -3.87 -6.97 -5.12
CA GLY A 310 -4.27 -5.63 -4.71
C GLY A 310 -3.93 -5.29 -3.25
N LEU A 311 -3.00 -6.04 -2.64
CA LEU A 311 -2.58 -5.86 -1.25
C LEU A 311 -1.46 -4.80 -1.12
N THR A 312 -1.49 -4.00 -0.06
CA THR A 312 -0.36 -3.13 0.32
C THR A 312 0.78 -3.93 0.94
N GLU A 313 1.99 -3.37 1.00
CA GLU A 313 3.13 -4.01 1.68
C GLU A 313 2.82 -4.29 3.18
N THR A 314 2.09 -3.37 3.85
CA THR A 314 1.60 -3.56 5.23
C THR A 314 0.65 -4.75 5.34
N GLN A 315 -0.28 -4.87 4.38
CA GLN A 315 -1.24 -5.97 4.31
C GLN A 315 -0.57 -7.31 4.07
N GLU A 316 0.38 -7.41 3.14
CA GLU A 316 1.16 -8.64 2.93
C GLU A 316 1.92 -9.05 4.19
N ALA A 317 2.61 -8.12 4.84
CA ALA A 317 3.32 -8.40 6.09
C ALA A 317 2.35 -8.88 7.19
N LEU A 318 1.12 -8.35 7.26
CA LEU A 318 0.11 -8.83 8.20
C LEU A 318 -0.36 -10.26 7.87
N LEU A 319 -0.58 -10.58 6.60
CA LEU A 319 -0.93 -11.94 6.20
C LEU A 319 0.15 -12.95 6.60
N LEU A 320 1.42 -12.59 6.46
CA LEU A 320 2.52 -13.43 6.93
C LEU A 320 2.44 -13.71 8.44
N ASP A 321 2.20 -12.68 9.26
CA ASP A 321 1.99 -12.88 10.70
C ASP A 321 0.77 -13.78 10.98
N ILE A 322 -0.33 -13.57 10.26
CA ILE A 322 -1.56 -14.35 10.42
C ILE A 322 -1.29 -15.84 10.14
N PHE A 323 -0.54 -16.16 9.10
CA PHE A 323 -0.16 -17.53 8.76
C PHE A 323 0.84 -18.12 9.75
N ASP A 324 1.97 -17.45 9.97
CA ASP A 324 3.10 -17.97 10.74
C ASP A 324 2.75 -18.15 12.23
N LYS A 325 1.82 -17.35 12.76
CA LYS A 325 1.30 -17.49 14.12
C LYS A 325 0.10 -18.45 14.22
N LYS A 326 -0.21 -19.20 13.15
CA LYS A 326 -1.26 -20.22 13.10
C LYS A 326 -2.68 -19.67 13.36
N MET A 327 -2.90 -18.40 13.06
CA MET A 327 -4.23 -17.78 13.11
C MET A 327 -5.05 -18.13 11.86
N PHE A 328 -4.37 -18.38 10.73
CA PHE A 328 -4.92 -19.03 9.55
C PHE A 328 -4.34 -20.44 9.46
N ARG A 329 -5.20 -21.46 9.37
CA ARG A 329 -4.80 -22.86 9.34
C ARG A 329 -5.53 -23.61 8.23
N ILE A 330 -4.78 -24.40 7.49
CA ILE A 330 -5.31 -25.39 6.56
C ILE A 330 -5.03 -26.78 7.12
N ASP A 331 -6.04 -27.66 7.04
CA ASP A 331 -5.92 -29.08 7.36
C ASP A 331 -6.75 -29.87 6.34
N LEU A 332 -6.07 -30.36 5.31
CA LEU A 332 -6.72 -31.04 4.18
C LEU A 332 -7.11 -32.48 4.51
N GLU A 333 -6.51 -33.08 5.55
CA GLU A 333 -6.79 -34.46 5.94
C GLU A 333 -7.95 -34.54 6.93
N LYS A 334 -7.85 -33.83 8.06
CA LYS A 334 -8.82 -33.91 9.15
C LYS A 334 -9.92 -32.88 9.02
N GLY A 335 -9.61 -31.70 8.47
CA GLY A 335 -10.55 -30.57 8.42
C GLY A 335 -10.99 -30.07 9.80
N PHE A 336 -11.91 -29.11 9.79
CA PHE A 336 -12.38 -28.38 10.97
C PHE A 336 -13.91 -28.36 11.02
N ARG A 337 -14.45 -28.56 12.23
CA ARG A 337 -15.87 -28.38 12.49
C ARG A 337 -16.24 -26.89 12.51
N LEU A 338 -17.34 -26.57 11.85
CA LEU A 338 -17.93 -25.23 11.81
C LEU A 338 -19.09 -25.09 12.80
N LYS A 339 -19.53 -23.84 13.02
CA LYS A 339 -20.76 -23.53 13.77
C LYS A 339 -21.97 -24.30 13.22
N PHE A 340 -22.05 -24.43 11.89
CA PHE A 340 -23.01 -25.26 11.18
C PHE A 340 -23.17 -26.67 11.78
N HIS A 341 -22.07 -27.36 12.11
CA HIS A 341 -22.12 -28.73 12.65
C HIS A 341 -22.70 -28.80 14.08
N LYS A 342 -22.74 -27.66 14.78
CA LYS A 342 -23.34 -27.53 16.11
C LYS A 342 -24.81 -27.14 16.00
N GLU A 343 -25.17 -26.33 15.01
CA GLU A 343 -26.53 -25.87 14.76
C GLU A 343 -27.38 -26.93 14.05
N HIS A 344 -26.74 -27.81 13.27
CA HIS A 344 -27.37 -28.91 12.53
C HIS A 344 -26.79 -30.27 12.93
N PRO A 345 -27.03 -30.75 14.17
CA PRO A 345 -26.56 -32.06 14.63
C PRO A 345 -27.13 -33.24 13.82
N GLU A 346 -28.21 -33.04 13.06
CA GLU A 346 -28.83 -33.99 12.15
C GLU A 346 -27.93 -34.36 10.95
N PHE A 347 -26.93 -33.54 10.61
CA PHE A 347 -25.95 -33.84 9.56
C PHE A 347 -24.55 -34.12 10.12
N PRO A 348 -24.33 -35.24 10.87
CA PRO A 348 -23.05 -35.52 11.50
C PRO A 348 -21.90 -35.80 10.52
N GLU A 349 -22.24 -36.20 9.29
CA GLU A 349 -21.29 -36.50 8.20
C GLU A 349 -21.05 -35.30 7.26
N ALA A 350 -21.61 -34.13 7.58
CA ALA A 350 -21.41 -32.91 6.79
C ALA A 350 -19.91 -32.67 6.51
N PRO A 351 -19.55 -32.19 5.31
CA PRO A 351 -18.16 -31.94 4.97
C PRO A 351 -17.48 -31.01 5.99
N LEU A 352 -16.28 -31.38 6.43
CA LEU A 352 -15.47 -30.53 7.30
C LEU A 352 -14.81 -29.42 6.50
N SER A 353 -14.64 -28.25 7.12
CA SER A 353 -13.94 -27.13 6.50
C SER A 353 -12.45 -27.44 6.40
N PRO A 354 -11.80 -27.32 5.23
CA PRO A 354 -10.35 -27.43 5.13
C PRO A 354 -9.64 -26.23 5.78
N LEU A 355 -10.39 -25.19 6.15
CA LEU A 355 -9.90 -23.90 6.65
C LEU A 355 -10.40 -23.61 8.06
N TYR A 356 -9.52 -23.07 8.90
CA TYR A 356 -9.88 -22.43 10.16
C TYR A 356 -9.15 -21.11 10.34
N ILE A 357 -9.90 -20.05 10.62
CA ILE A 357 -9.38 -18.70 10.89
C ILE A 357 -9.80 -18.30 12.30
N ASN A 358 -8.82 -17.99 13.16
CA ASN A 358 -9.04 -17.52 14.53
C ASN A 358 -8.19 -16.29 14.84
N LEU A 359 -8.75 -15.12 14.55
CA LEU A 359 -8.08 -13.83 14.73
C LEU A 359 -7.99 -13.39 16.20
N ARG A 360 -8.66 -14.10 17.14
CA ARG A 360 -8.45 -13.87 18.58
C ARG A 360 -7.00 -14.12 19.00
N GLY A 361 -6.25 -14.90 18.22
CA GLY A 361 -4.81 -15.10 18.40
C GLY A 361 -3.99 -13.81 18.38
N LEU A 362 -4.47 -12.74 17.71
CA LEU A 362 -3.78 -11.43 17.67
C LEU A 362 -3.51 -10.88 19.08
N ARG A 363 -4.35 -11.22 20.07
CA ARG A 363 -4.15 -10.82 21.47
C ARG A 363 -2.82 -11.32 22.06
N ALA A 364 -2.33 -12.47 21.60
CA ALA A 364 -1.07 -13.07 22.04
C ALA A 364 0.14 -12.53 21.26
N HIS A 365 -0.07 -11.71 20.24
CA HIS A 365 0.96 -11.23 19.32
C HIS A 365 0.87 -9.71 19.14
N PRO A 366 1.42 -8.90 20.06
CA PRO A 366 1.28 -7.45 20.04
C PRO A 366 1.73 -6.78 18.74
N GLU A 367 2.80 -7.28 18.11
CA GLU A 367 3.28 -6.75 16.82
C GLU A 367 2.26 -6.98 15.69
N ALA A 368 1.76 -8.20 15.55
CA ALA A 368 0.70 -8.53 14.57
C ALA A 368 -0.59 -7.76 14.86
N LYS A 369 -0.91 -7.58 16.15
CA LYS A 369 -2.05 -6.77 16.59
C LYS A 369 -1.89 -5.31 16.14
N LEU A 370 -0.73 -4.70 16.37
CA LEU A 370 -0.48 -3.31 15.96
C LEU A 370 -0.52 -3.16 14.44
N ARG A 371 0.05 -4.10 13.68
CA ARG A 371 -0.05 -4.10 12.22
C ARG A 371 -1.49 -4.24 11.73
N THR A 372 -2.31 -5.03 12.43
CA THR A 372 -3.76 -5.11 12.16
C THR A 372 -4.42 -3.76 12.34
N VAL A 373 -4.08 -3.03 13.40
CA VAL A 373 -4.61 -1.68 13.67
C VAL A 373 -4.17 -0.70 12.58
N GLU A 374 -2.93 -0.78 12.11
CA GLU A 374 -2.44 0.03 11.00
C GLU A 374 -3.21 -0.22 9.70
N VAL A 375 -3.48 -1.49 9.37
CA VAL A 375 -4.31 -1.87 8.21
C VAL A 375 -5.73 -1.31 8.34
N LEU A 376 -6.36 -1.43 9.52
CA LEU A 376 -7.69 -0.85 9.76
C LEU A 376 -7.69 0.69 9.62
N ALA A 377 -6.63 1.36 10.07
CA ALA A 377 -6.50 2.81 9.90
C ALA A 377 -6.33 3.20 8.42
N GLU A 378 -5.54 2.45 7.64
CA GLU A 378 -5.40 2.64 6.19
C GLU A 378 -6.73 2.43 5.44
N MET A 379 -7.51 1.42 5.83
CA MET A 379 -8.84 1.19 5.28
C MET A 379 -9.77 2.37 5.55
N LEU A 380 -9.80 2.89 6.77
CA LEU A 380 -10.60 4.07 7.11
C LEU A 380 -10.21 5.28 6.26
N GLU A 381 -8.92 5.58 6.16
CA GLU A 381 -8.41 6.71 5.36
C GLU A 381 -8.77 6.55 3.87
N SER A 382 -8.55 5.37 3.31
CA SER A 382 -8.78 5.11 1.88
C SER A 382 -10.27 5.04 1.50
N SER A 383 -11.14 4.65 2.44
CA SER A 383 -12.58 4.61 2.21
C SER A 383 -13.21 6.00 2.03
N GLY A 384 -12.59 7.05 2.57
CA GLY A 384 -13.15 8.41 2.59
C GLY A 384 -14.37 8.59 3.48
N VAL A 385 -14.80 7.54 4.20
CA VAL A 385 -15.98 7.56 5.09
C VAL A 385 -15.76 8.57 6.21
N GLN A 386 -16.75 9.43 6.44
CA GLN A 386 -16.77 10.35 7.56
C GLN A 386 -17.41 9.68 8.78
N TYR A 387 -16.82 9.84 9.95
CA TYR A 387 -17.27 9.23 11.19
C TYR A 387 -16.87 10.07 12.41
N ASP A 388 -17.60 9.92 13.50
CA ASP A 388 -17.33 10.61 14.76
C ASP A 388 -16.76 9.67 15.84
N LEU A 389 -17.10 8.38 15.79
CA LEU A 389 -16.62 7.38 16.74
C LEU A 389 -16.58 5.96 16.17
N LEU A 390 -15.86 5.08 16.86
CA LEU A 390 -15.70 3.67 16.53
C LEU A 390 -16.62 2.82 17.41
N ALA A 391 -17.20 1.76 16.86
CA ALA A 391 -17.99 0.80 17.64
C ALA A 391 -17.47 -0.61 17.39
N ASP A 392 -17.09 -1.35 18.44
CA ASP A 392 -16.62 -2.72 18.30
C ASP A 392 -17.74 -3.74 18.55
N ILE A 393 -17.67 -4.88 17.85
CA ILE A 393 -18.47 -6.06 18.19
C ILE A 393 -17.65 -6.97 19.10
N PRO A 394 -18.10 -7.21 20.35
CA PRO A 394 -17.38 -8.06 21.27
C PRO A 394 -17.30 -9.52 20.78
N THR A 395 -16.24 -10.26 21.11
CA THR A 395 -15.07 -9.88 21.92
C THR A 395 -13.80 -9.80 21.08
N ALA A 396 -13.78 -10.39 19.89
CA ALA A 396 -12.55 -10.53 19.11
C ALA A 396 -12.02 -9.17 18.63
N ALA A 397 -12.92 -8.28 18.20
CA ALA A 397 -12.57 -6.95 17.70
C ALA A 397 -12.16 -5.97 18.81
N THR A 398 -12.72 -6.07 20.03
CA THR A 398 -12.53 -5.10 21.11
C THR A 398 -11.06 -4.66 21.34
N PRO A 399 -10.07 -5.56 21.45
CA PRO A 399 -8.68 -5.13 21.67
C PRO A 399 -8.06 -4.42 20.46
N LEU A 400 -8.51 -4.75 19.25
CA LEU A 400 -8.07 -4.09 18.01
C LEU A 400 -8.63 -2.68 17.97
N ILE A 401 -9.93 -2.53 18.23
CA ILE A 401 -10.63 -1.24 18.13
C ILE A 401 -10.26 -0.31 19.28
N SER A 402 -9.98 -0.84 20.47
CA SER A 402 -9.36 -0.06 21.55
C SER A 402 -7.99 0.46 21.16
N SER A 403 -7.14 -0.36 20.55
CA SER A 403 -5.83 0.11 20.08
C SER A 403 -5.97 1.11 18.91
N LEU A 404 -6.98 0.95 18.06
CA LEU A 404 -7.30 1.88 16.96
C LEU A 404 -7.81 3.22 17.48
N SER A 405 -8.69 3.21 18.47
CA SER A 405 -9.18 4.37 19.21
C SER A 405 -8.02 5.19 19.77
N ASP A 406 -7.09 4.53 20.48
CA ASP A 406 -5.89 5.17 21.04
C ASP A 406 -4.98 5.76 19.94
N MET A 407 -4.80 5.01 18.84
CA MET A 407 -3.97 5.43 17.71
C MET A 407 -4.53 6.66 17.00
N LEU A 408 -5.85 6.70 16.77
CA LEU A 408 -6.51 7.75 16.00
C LEU A 408 -6.88 8.96 16.86
N GLY A 409 -6.97 8.79 18.19
CA GLY A 409 -7.56 9.78 19.09
C GLY A 409 -9.09 9.89 18.94
N THR A 410 -9.73 8.85 18.39
CA THR A 410 -11.17 8.82 18.13
C THR A 410 -11.89 8.07 19.25
N PRO A 411 -13.01 8.57 19.81
CA PRO A 411 -13.78 7.85 20.82
C PRO A 411 -14.26 6.47 20.33
N MET A 412 -14.46 5.54 21.27
CA MET A 412 -15.07 4.24 20.98
C MET A 412 -16.21 3.88 21.94
N ILE A 413 -17.16 3.09 21.44
CA ILE A 413 -18.28 2.53 22.20
C ILE A 413 -18.45 1.03 21.91
N THR A 414 -19.17 0.32 22.76
CA THR A 414 -19.36 -1.14 22.62
C THR A 414 -20.83 -1.54 22.81
N PRO A 415 -21.59 -1.83 21.74
CA PRO A 415 -22.94 -2.38 21.85
C PRO A 415 -22.90 -3.80 22.45
N ARG A 416 -23.59 -4.01 23.57
CA ARG A 416 -23.75 -5.30 24.26
C ARG A 416 -25.04 -6.00 23.83
N GLY A 417 -24.98 -7.33 23.71
CA GLY A 417 -26.14 -8.16 23.35
C GLY A 417 -27.18 -8.34 24.46
N ASP A 418 -26.80 -8.24 25.74
CA ASP A 418 -27.67 -8.56 26.88
C ASP A 418 -27.97 -7.33 27.77
N LYS A 419 -29.24 -7.19 28.21
CA LYS A 419 -29.65 -6.20 29.21
C LYS A 419 -29.06 -6.53 30.58
N LYS A 420 -28.31 -5.62 31.19
CA LYS A 420 -28.08 -5.67 32.64
C LYS A 420 -29.35 -5.23 33.37
N GLY A 421 -29.80 -6.01 34.33
CA GLY A 421 -30.98 -5.70 35.15
C GLY A 421 -30.83 -4.49 36.09
N TYR A 422 -29.66 -3.83 36.16
CA TYR A 422 -29.41 -2.63 36.96
C TYR A 422 -28.42 -1.69 36.26
N GLY A 423 -28.87 -0.44 36.01
CA GLY A 423 -28.12 0.62 35.34
C GLY A 423 -29.00 1.43 34.38
N SER A 424 -28.63 2.67 34.06
CA SER A 424 -29.36 3.56 33.15
C SER A 424 -29.44 2.98 31.74
N GLY A 425 -30.55 2.30 31.43
CA GLY A 425 -31.24 2.25 30.13
C GLY A 425 -30.56 1.61 28.91
N ASP A 426 -29.28 1.91 28.67
CA ASP A 426 -28.66 1.73 27.36
C ASP A 426 -27.69 0.54 27.36
N ASN A 427 -27.89 -0.38 26.42
CA ASN A 427 -27.10 -1.60 26.25
C ASN A 427 -25.74 -1.33 25.54
N ILE A 428 -25.14 -0.15 25.71
CA ILE A 428 -23.96 0.27 24.96
C ILE A 428 -22.94 0.87 25.93
N ASP A 429 -21.77 0.25 26.06
CA ASP A 429 -20.70 0.80 26.90
C ASP A 429 -20.09 2.06 26.28
N GLY A 430 -19.79 3.04 27.12
CA GLY A 430 -19.21 4.32 26.69
C GLY A 430 -20.22 5.26 26.02
N PHE A 431 -21.48 4.86 25.88
CA PHE A 431 -22.51 5.72 25.32
C PHE A 431 -22.95 6.80 26.30
N ASP A 432 -23.24 7.97 25.74
CA ASP A 432 -23.73 9.17 26.40
C ASP A 432 -24.61 9.88 25.37
N ALA A 433 -25.90 10.05 25.68
CA ALA A 433 -26.87 10.58 24.73
C ALA A 433 -26.58 12.02 24.32
N GLU A 434 -26.07 12.86 25.24
CA GLU A 434 -25.75 14.27 24.94
C GLU A 434 -24.54 14.37 24.03
N LEU A 435 -23.59 13.46 24.18
CA LEU A 435 -22.36 13.44 23.38
C LEU A 435 -22.50 12.71 22.05
N HIS A 436 -23.38 11.72 21.93
CA HIS A 436 -23.34 10.75 20.84
C HIS A 436 -24.61 10.67 19.98
N ALA A 437 -25.76 11.15 20.43
CA ALA A 437 -26.97 11.12 19.59
C ALA A 437 -26.77 11.94 18.30
N GLY A 438 -27.20 11.40 17.16
CA GLY A 438 -27.05 11.99 15.83
C GLY A 438 -25.65 11.85 15.21
N LYS A 439 -24.66 11.33 15.95
CA LYS A 439 -23.31 11.08 15.42
C LYS A 439 -23.23 9.80 14.60
N THR A 440 -22.22 9.72 13.75
CA THR A 440 -21.95 8.56 12.89
C THR A 440 -20.92 7.64 13.53
N ALA A 441 -21.31 6.38 13.77
CA ALA A 441 -20.42 5.34 14.24
C ALA A 441 -20.09 4.32 13.14
N ILE A 442 -18.83 3.91 13.09
CA ILE A 442 -18.40 2.78 12.25
C ILE A 442 -18.35 1.52 13.10
N LEU A 443 -19.05 0.47 12.65
CA LEU A 443 -19.08 -0.82 13.34
C LEU A 443 -17.91 -1.69 12.88
N PHE A 444 -17.21 -2.32 13.82
CA PHE A 444 -16.05 -3.16 13.56
C PHE A 444 -16.22 -4.57 14.08
N ASP A 445 -15.76 -5.53 13.29
CA ASP A 445 -15.66 -6.93 13.68
C ASP A 445 -14.36 -7.56 13.17
N ASP A 446 -13.99 -8.74 13.64
CA ASP A 446 -12.79 -9.41 13.16
C ASP A 446 -13.00 -10.10 11.80
N LEU A 447 -14.13 -10.78 11.63
CA LEU A 447 -14.40 -11.59 10.43
C LEU A 447 -15.89 -11.61 10.07
N ALA A 448 -16.22 -11.80 8.79
CA ALA A 448 -17.59 -12.09 8.35
C ALA A 448 -17.68 -13.41 7.57
N THR A 449 -18.76 -14.16 7.86
CA THR A 449 -19.24 -15.31 7.07
C THR A 449 -20.46 -14.89 6.25
N ASP A 450 -21.61 -14.82 6.93
CA ASP A 450 -22.93 -14.43 6.39
C ASP A 450 -23.29 -12.99 6.80
N GLY A 451 -22.53 -12.36 7.70
CA GLY A 451 -22.79 -11.00 8.17
C GLY A 451 -23.90 -10.88 9.23
N GLY A 452 -24.55 -11.97 9.63
CA GLY A 452 -25.70 -11.92 10.54
C GLY A 452 -25.37 -11.35 11.93
N SER A 453 -24.18 -11.65 12.47
CA SER A 453 -23.76 -11.21 13.80
C SER A 453 -23.61 -9.68 13.96
N LYS A 454 -23.59 -8.93 12.85
CA LYS A 454 -23.36 -7.48 12.85
C LYS A 454 -24.65 -6.66 12.79
N ILE A 455 -25.77 -7.29 12.40
CA ILE A 455 -27.08 -6.63 12.26
C ILE A 455 -27.63 -6.18 13.63
N THR A 456 -27.60 -7.06 14.63
CA THR A 456 -28.14 -6.73 15.97
C THR A 456 -27.37 -5.58 16.65
N PRO A 457 -26.02 -5.57 16.69
CA PRO A 457 -25.26 -4.43 17.17
C PRO A 457 -25.56 -3.12 16.41
N ALA A 458 -25.66 -3.16 15.08
CA ALA A 458 -26.02 -1.98 14.29
C ALA A 458 -27.41 -1.44 14.66
N LYS A 459 -28.41 -2.32 14.83
CA LYS A 459 -29.76 -1.94 15.28
C LYS A 459 -29.75 -1.36 16.70
N ALA A 460 -28.92 -1.89 17.60
CA ALA A 460 -28.79 -1.35 18.95
C ALA A 460 -28.27 0.09 18.94
N LEU A 461 -27.22 0.38 18.15
CA LEU A 461 -26.68 1.74 18.00
C LEU A 461 -27.69 2.69 17.34
N ARG A 462 -28.36 2.25 16.26
CA ARG A 462 -29.43 3.04 15.61
C ARG A 462 -30.59 3.36 16.57
N SER A 463 -30.92 2.46 17.50
CA SER A 463 -32.01 2.64 18.47
C SER A 463 -31.78 3.77 19.47
N VAL A 464 -30.52 4.13 19.72
CA VAL A 464 -30.14 5.28 20.57
C VAL A 464 -29.85 6.55 19.77
N GLY A 465 -30.28 6.57 18.50
CA GLY A 465 -30.25 7.77 17.65
C GLY A 465 -28.94 8.00 16.90
N MET A 466 -28.07 6.99 16.77
CA MET A 466 -26.82 7.11 16.01
C MET A 466 -26.99 6.69 14.54
N ASN A 467 -26.16 7.24 13.66
CA ASN A 467 -26.05 6.79 12.27
C ASN A 467 -25.02 5.67 12.18
N VAL A 468 -25.38 4.54 11.56
CA VAL A 468 -24.49 3.39 11.38
C VAL A 468 -24.76 2.79 10.02
N ASP A 469 -23.90 3.10 9.06
CA ASP A 469 -24.07 2.69 7.66
C ASP A 469 -22.90 1.83 7.15
N HIS A 470 -21.82 1.74 7.92
CA HIS A 470 -20.59 1.07 7.51
C HIS A 470 -20.13 0.05 8.55
N VAL A 471 -19.76 -1.14 8.04
CA VAL A 471 -19.15 -2.22 8.82
C VAL A 471 -17.77 -2.49 8.25
N PHE A 472 -16.74 -2.37 9.09
CA PHE A 472 -15.36 -2.66 8.74
C PHE A 472 -14.92 -3.98 9.38
N ILE A 473 -14.33 -4.88 8.60
CA ILE A 473 -13.84 -6.17 9.07
C ILE A 473 -12.42 -6.45 8.58
N LEU A 474 -11.70 -7.33 9.28
CA LEU A 474 -10.39 -7.76 8.81
C LEU A 474 -10.53 -8.76 7.66
N VAL A 475 -11.34 -9.81 7.83
CA VAL A 475 -11.46 -10.90 6.85
C VAL A 475 -12.90 -11.13 6.43
N ASP A 476 -13.19 -10.93 5.15
CA ASP A 476 -14.39 -11.43 4.51
C ASP A 476 -14.16 -12.85 3.98
N ARG A 477 -14.99 -13.81 4.39
CA ARG A 477 -14.94 -15.18 3.88
C ARG A 477 -15.60 -15.35 2.52
N GLU A 478 -16.26 -14.32 1.99
CA GLU A 478 -16.96 -14.32 0.70
C GLU A 478 -18.12 -15.34 0.67
N GLN A 479 -18.88 -15.40 1.78
CA GLN A 479 -20.00 -16.35 1.96
C GLN A 479 -21.35 -15.64 2.14
N GLY A 480 -21.54 -14.49 1.46
CA GLY A 480 -22.82 -13.77 1.39
C GLY A 480 -22.99 -12.60 2.37
N ALA A 481 -21.95 -12.24 3.12
CA ALA A 481 -22.00 -11.15 4.10
C ALA A 481 -22.31 -9.78 3.47
N GLU A 482 -21.73 -9.49 2.31
CA GLU A 482 -21.92 -8.22 1.60
C GLU A 482 -23.40 -8.02 1.22
N GLU A 483 -24.02 -9.01 0.59
CA GLU A 483 -25.42 -8.96 0.17
C GLU A 483 -26.38 -8.93 1.36
N GLN A 484 -26.08 -9.68 2.43
CA GLN A 484 -26.93 -9.72 3.62
C GLN A 484 -26.89 -8.40 4.38
N LEU A 485 -25.73 -7.78 4.53
CA LEU A 485 -25.60 -6.47 5.19
C LEU A 485 -26.21 -5.34 4.35
N ALA A 486 -26.08 -5.40 3.02
CA ALA A 486 -26.68 -4.42 2.13
C ALA A 486 -28.22 -4.34 2.28
N LYS A 487 -28.90 -5.48 2.52
CA LYS A 487 -30.35 -5.52 2.78
C LYS A 487 -30.78 -4.74 4.04
N GLU A 488 -29.86 -4.56 5.00
CA GLU A 488 -30.08 -3.80 6.23
C GLU A 488 -29.53 -2.36 6.12
N GLY A 489 -29.13 -1.94 4.92
CA GLY A 489 -28.53 -0.63 4.66
C GLY A 489 -27.14 -0.47 5.27
N LEU A 490 -26.36 -1.55 5.31
CA LEU A 490 -24.98 -1.56 5.81
C LEU A 490 -24.02 -1.89 4.67
N THR A 491 -23.04 -1.03 4.43
CA THR A 491 -21.94 -1.28 3.49
C THR A 491 -20.80 -1.99 4.20
N LEU A 492 -20.38 -3.13 3.65
CA LEU A 492 -19.24 -3.91 4.15
C LEU A 492 -17.93 -3.44 3.55
N HIS A 493 -16.93 -3.24 4.40
CA HIS A 493 -15.54 -2.97 4.02
C HIS A 493 -14.64 -4.03 4.65
N SER A 494 -13.82 -4.72 3.86
CA SER A 494 -12.94 -5.79 4.33
C SER A 494 -11.48 -5.54 3.99
N ALA A 495 -10.55 -5.76 4.93
CA ALA A 495 -9.12 -5.67 4.62
C ALA A 495 -8.69 -6.77 3.65
N PHE A 496 -9.25 -7.95 3.85
CA PHE A 496 -8.91 -9.14 3.09
C PHE A 496 -10.16 -9.89 2.66
N LYS A 497 -10.22 -10.21 1.37
CA LYS A 497 -11.10 -11.26 0.85
C LYS A 497 -10.37 -12.59 0.96
N LEU A 498 -11.08 -13.65 1.34
CA LEU A 498 -10.48 -14.98 1.55
C LEU A 498 -9.71 -15.46 0.32
N LYS A 499 -10.24 -15.27 -0.89
CA LYS A 499 -9.56 -15.61 -2.13
C LYS A 499 -8.19 -14.91 -2.24
N ALA A 500 -8.15 -13.60 -2.00
CA ALA A 500 -6.92 -12.82 -2.08
C ALA A 500 -5.87 -13.27 -1.04
N MET A 501 -6.30 -13.68 0.15
CA MET A 501 -5.40 -14.26 1.16
C MET A 501 -4.78 -15.58 0.69
N VAL A 502 -5.60 -16.49 0.15
CA VAL A 502 -5.13 -17.80 -0.31
C VAL A 502 -4.20 -17.64 -1.51
N ASP A 503 -4.55 -16.81 -2.49
CA ASP A 503 -3.71 -16.50 -3.65
C ASP A 503 -2.32 -15.98 -3.20
N PHE A 504 -2.31 -15.06 -2.24
CA PHE A 504 -1.07 -14.56 -1.64
C PHE A 504 -0.26 -15.67 -0.95
N TYR A 505 -0.89 -16.56 -0.20
CA TYR A 505 -0.19 -17.66 0.46
C TYR A 505 0.37 -18.69 -0.52
N VAL A 506 -0.26 -18.91 -1.67
CA VAL A 506 0.31 -19.71 -2.77
C VAL A 506 1.51 -19.00 -3.36
N ARG A 507 1.37 -17.72 -3.76
CA ARG A 507 2.48 -16.94 -4.34
C ARG A 507 3.69 -16.84 -3.41
N SER A 508 3.43 -16.71 -2.13
CA SER A 508 4.46 -16.57 -1.10
C SER A 508 5.00 -17.91 -0.61
N GLY A 509 4.54 -19.05 -1.16
CA GLY A 509 5.05 -20.39 -0.87
C GLY A 509 4.63 -20.97 0.49
N ARG A 510 3.60 -20.41 1.12
CA ARG A 510 3.00 -20.91 2.37
C ARG A 510 2.01 -22.05 2.12
N ILE A 511 1.43 -22.10 0.92
CA ILE A 511 0.55 -23.17 0.42
C ILE A 511 1.14 -23.63 -0.91
N THR A 512 1.28 -24.94 -1.12
CA THR A 512 1.74 -25.46 -2.42
C THR A 512 0.59 -25.49 -3.44
N THR A 513 0.91 -25.57 -4.73
CA THR A 513 -0.11 -25.70 -5.79
C THR A 513 -0.98 -26.95 -5.58
N GLU A 514 -0.37 -28.07 -5.17
CA GLU A 514 -1.12 -29.31 -4.90
C GLU A 514 -2.06 -29.17 -3.69
N GLU A 515 -1.61 -28.50 -2.62
CA GLU A 515 -2.45 -28.19 -1.46
C GLU A 515 -3.61 -27.27 -1.84
N TYR A 516 -3.37 -26.29 -2.72
CA TYR A 516 -4.38 -25.38 -3.23
C TYR A 516 -5.46 -26.09 -4.05
N ASP A 517 -5.09 -27.01 -4.93
CA ASP A 517 -6.06 -27.76 -5.75
C ASP A 517 -7.00 -28.61 -4.86
N VAL A 518 -6.44 -29.29 -3.86
CA VAL A 518 -7.22 -30.07 -2.88
C VAL A 518 -8.09 -29.17 -2.01
N PHE A 519 -7.55 -28.02 -1.58
CA PHE A 519 -8.28 -27.01 -0.83
C PHE A 519 -9.52 -26.52 -1.60
N GLN A 520 -9.36 -26.17 -2.88
CA GLN A 520 -10.45 -25.69 -3.73
C GLN A 520 -11.57 -26.72 -3.87
N SER A 521 -11.21 -27.98 -4.14
CA SER A 521 -12.17 -29.08 -4.25
C SER A 521 -12.98 -29.28 -2.95
N LYS A 522 -12.32 -29.25 -1.79
CA LYS A 522 -12.98 -29.38 -0.48
C LYS A 522 -13.87 -28.18 -0.14
N MET A 523 -13.41 -26.96 -0.45
CA MET A 523 -14.20 -25.74 -0.25
C MET A 523 -15.46 -25.73 -1.13
N ALA A 524 -15.35 -26.15 -2.39
CA ALA A 524 -16.50 -26.26 -3.29
C ALA A 524 -17.53 -27.27 -2.79
N THR A 525 -17.06 -28.44 -2.34
CA THR A 525 -17.92 -29.49 -1.77
C THR A 525 -18.68 -29.00 -0.53
N LEU A 526 -17.96 -28.34 0.39
CA LEU A 526 -18.57 -27.76 1.59
C LEU A 526 -19.60 -26.67 1.26
N THR A 527 -19.27 -25.78 0.32
CA THR A 527 -20.15 -24.67 -0.05
C THR A 527 -21.43 -25.20 -0.68
N ALA A 528 -21.32 -26.14 -1.62
CA ALA A 528 -22.48 -26.79 -2.24
C ALA A 528 -23.37 -27.51 -1.20
N PHE A 529 -22.77 -28.16 -0.20
CA PHE A 529 -23.52 -28.79 0.89
C PHE A 529 -24.34 -27.75 1.68
N ILE A 530 -23.68 -26.70 2.17
CA ILE A 530 -24.33 -25.66 2.99
C ILE A 530 -25.43 -24.95 2.19
N ASP A 531 -25.17 -24.62 0.93
CA ASP A 531 -26.16 -23.97 0.06
C ASP A 531 -27.40 -24.83 -0.16
N ASN A 532 -27.23 -26.15 -0.24
CA ASN A 532 -28.36 -27.06 -0.40
C ASN A 532 -29.19 -27.13 0.89
N VAL A 533 -28.55 -27.26 2.05
CA VAL A 533 -29.24 -27.22 3.36
C VAL A 533 -30.02 -25.92 3.54
N ASN A 534 -29.43 -24.78 3.17
CA ASN A 534 -30.10 -23.48 3.29
C ASN A 534 -31.30 -23.32 2.34
N LYS A 535 -31.33 -24.02 1.20
CA LYS A 535 -32.46 -23.99 0.24
C LYS A 535 -33.64 -24.88 0.67
N HIS A 536 -33.41 -25.85 1.56
CA HIS A 536 -34.42 -26.78 2.06
C HIS A 536 -34.60 -26.66 3.59
N PRO A 537 -35.07 -25.50 4.09
CA PRO A 537 -35.20 -25.25 5.53
C PRO A 537 -36.25 -26.14 6.22
N GLU A 538 -37.16 -26.74 5.45
CA GLU A 538 -38.22 -27.66 5.91
C GLU A 538 -37.70 -29.11 6.11
N GLY A 539 -36.40 -29.35 5.84
CA GLY A 539 -35.77 -30.67 5.84
C GLY A 539 -35.73 -31.32 4.45
N PHE A 540 -34.94 -32.38 4.35
CA PHE A 540 -34.91 -33.26 3.19
C PHE A 540 -35.85 -34.44 3.40
N THR A 541 -36.45 -34.95 2.34
CA THR A 541 -37.05 -36.30 2.39
C THR A 541 -35.95 -37.36 2.63
N GLU A 542 -36.31 -38.52 3.19
CA GLU A 542 -35.37 -39.64 3.46
C GLU A 542 -34.58 -40.06 2.19
N GLU A 543 -35.21 -39.92 1.03
CA GLU A 543 -34.63 -40.19 -0.29
C GLU A 543 -33.61 -39.13 -0.70
N GLU A 544 -33.93 -37.84 -0.50
CA GLU A 544 -33.04 -36.71 -0.78
C GLU A 544 -31.83 -36.68 0.17
N GLU A 545 -32.03 -37.01 1.45
CA GLU A 545 -30.96 -37.08 2.44
C GLU A 545 -29.97 -38.21 2.11
N THR A 546 -30.48 -39.39 1.76
CA THR A 546 -29.66 -40.52 1.32
C THR A 546 -28.92 -40.21 0.01
N HIS A 547 -29.58 -39.51 -0.91
CA HIS A 547 -28.98 -39.09 -2.17
C HIS A 547 -27.85 -38.07 -1.95
N LEU A 548 -28.08 -37.03 -1.14
CA LEU A 548 -27.06 -36.03 -0.79
C LEU A 548 -25.85 -36.69 -0.12
N LEU A 549 -26.09 -37.53 0.89
CA LEU A 549 -25.01 -38.27 1.56
C LEU A 549 -24.23 -39.17 0.60
N SER A 550 -24.89 -39.78 -0.40
CA SER A 550 -24.22 -40.60 -1.41
C SER A 550 -23.34 -39.77 -2.37
N VAL A 551 -23.82 -38.61 -2.81
CA VAL A 551 -23.10 -37.69 -3.70
C VAL A 551 -21.89 -37.08 -2.97
N PHE A 552 -22.05 -36.68 -1.72
CA PHE A 552 -20.95 -36.14 -0.91
C PHE A 552 -19.94 -37.21 -0.47
N SER A 553 -20.36 -38.46 -0.27
CA SER A 553 -19.43 -39.58 -0.06
C SER A 553 -18.58 -39.86 -1.31
N ALA A 554 -19.14 -39.70 -2.51
CA ALA A 554 -18.41 -39.84 -3.77
C ALA A 554 -17.40 -38.70 -3.97
N LEU A 555 -17.76 -37.47 -3.57
CA LEU A 555 -16.87 -36.29 -3.59
C LEU A 555 -15.76 -36.32 -2.51
N ARG A 556 -15.93 -37.11 -1.44
CA ARG A 556 -14.92 -37.30 -0.38
C ARG A 556 -13.64 -37.98 -0.88
N TYR A 557 -13.70 -38.67 -2.01
CA TYR A 557 -12.54 -39.26 -2.67
C TYR A 557 -12.27 -38.49 -3.97
N PRO A 558 -11.18 -37.73 -4.07
CA PRO A 558 -10.80 -37.18 -5.36
C PRO A 558 -10.54 -38.36 -6.30
N ILE A 559 -11.33 -38.46 -7.37
CA ILE A 559 -10.90 -39.22 -8.55
C ILE A 559 -9.65 -38.49 -9.02
N CYS A 560 -8.47 -39.00 -8.67
CA CYS A 560 -7.21 -38.56 -9.24
C CYS A 560 -7.34 -38.62 -10.76
N MET A 561 -7.24 -37.48 -11.43
CA MET A 561 -7.01 -37.45 -12.86
C MET A 561 -5.71 -38.20 -13.14
N VAL A 562 -5.82 -39.37 -13.77
CA VAL A 562 -4.68 -40.04 -14.39
C VAL A 562 -4.36 -39.23 -15.65
N LEU A 563 -3.25 -38.50 -15.63
CA LEU A 563 -2.63 -37.97 -16.84
C LEU A 563 -2.32 -39.15 -17.77
N ASP A 564 -2.86 -39.13 -18.98
CA ASP A 564 -2.56 -40.09 -20.04
C ASP A 564 -1.07 -39.97 -20.42
N PRO A 565 -0.22 -40.99 -20.17
CA PRO A 565 1.17 -40.96 -20.57
C PRO A 565 1.27 -41.53 -22.00
N ASN A 566 0.68 -40.85 -22.98
CA ASN A 566 0.83 -41.25 -24.38
C ASN A 566 1.46 -40.12 -25.22
N PRO A 567 2.74 -40.22 -25.64
CA PRO A 567 3.45 -39.13 -26.30
C PRO A 567 3.08 -38.85 -27.76
N GLU A 568 2.03 -39.49 -28.32
CA GLU A 568 1.80 -39.49 -29.77
C GLU A 568 0.41 -39.02 -30.23
N SER A 569 -0.24 -38.07 -29.54
CA SER A 569 -1.45 -37.44 -30.08
C SER A 569 -1.41 -35.91 -30.02
N ASP A 570 -1.52 -35.30 -31.19
CA ASP A 570 -1.40 -33.86 -31.47
C ASP A 570 -2.70 -33.10 -31.15
N ARG A 571 -3.37 -33.41 -30.02
CA ARG A 571 -4.59 -32.70 -29.58
C ARG A 571 -4.35 -31.98 -28.25
N PRO A 572 -4.78 -30.72 -28.11
CA PRO A 572 -4.64 -29.99 -26.85
C PRO A 572 -5.49 -30.66 -25.76
N ALA A 573 -4.91 -30.83 -24.57
CA ALA A 573 -5.61 -31.32 -23.39
C ALA A 573 -6.72 -30.33 -23.02
N THR A 574 -7.98 -30.72 -23.21
CA THR A 574 -9.14 -29.94 -22.78
C THR A 574 -9.36 -30.19 -21.29
N ILE A 575 -9.14 -29.16 -20.47
CA ILE A 575 -9.61 -29.14 -19.07
C ILE A 575 -11.13 -28.92 -19.13
N THR A 576 -11.90 -29.98 -18.99
CA THR A 576 -13.36 -29.88 -18.82
C THR A 576 -13.67 -29.46 -17.39
N ASN A 577 -14.53 -28.46 -17.24
CA ASN A 577 -14.91 -27.90 -15.94
C ASN A 577 -15.67 -28.98 -15.13
N LEU A 578 -15.33 -29.17 -13.84
CA LEU A 578 -16.05 -30.10 -12.94
C LEU A 578 -17.57 -29.84 -12.91
N ARG A 579 -17.97 -28.59 -13.17
CA ARG A 579 -19.36 -28.16 -13.30
C ARG A 579 -20.06 -28.75 -14.53
N GLU A 580 -19.40 -28.78 -15.69
CA GLU A 580 -19.92 -29.41 -16.90
C GLU A 580 -20.02 -30.93 -16.74
N LEU A 581 -19.06 -31.55 -16.04
CA LEU A 581 -19.10 -32.99 -15.76
C LEU A 581 -20.23 -33.36 -14.79
N CYS A 582 -20.52 -32.51 -13.81
CA CYS A 582 -21.69 -32.66 -12.93
C CYS A 582 -23.00 -32.38 -13.68
N ASP A 583 -23.04 -31.34 -14.52
CA ASP A 583 -24.25 -30.99 -15.28
C ASP A 583 -24.57 -32.04 -16.35
N ASP A 584 -23.57 -32.60 -17.03
CA ASP A 584 -23.72 -33.71 -17.98
C ASP A 584 -24.17 -34.98 -17.27
N PHE A 585 -23.56 -35.33 -16.13
CA PHE A 585 -23.94 -36.50 -15.33
C PHE A 585 -25.37 -36.38 -14.75
N LEU A 586 -25.78 -35.17 -14.36
CA LEU A 586 -27.15 -34.87 -13.91
C LEU A 586 -28.14 -34.79 -15.08
N SER A 587 -27.69 -34.45 -16.29
CA SER A 587 -28.54 -34.43 -17.49
C SER A 587 -28.79 -35.85 -18.04
N ASP A 588 -27.78 -36.72 -18.00
CA ASP A 588 -27.85 -38.11 -18.44
C ASP A 588 -28.74 -38.96 -17.52
N LEU A 589 -28.89 -38.58 -16.25
CA LEU A 589 -29.80 -39.23 -15.30
C LEU A 589 -31.30 -38.98 -15.57
N LYS A 590 -31.65 -38.07 -16.49
CA LYS A 590 -33.04 -37.91 -16.99
C LYS A 590 -33.38 -38.84 -18.15
N ALA A 591 -32.44 -39.63 -18.65
CA ALA A 591 -32.65 -40.60 -19.71
C ALA A 591 -32.26 -42.00 -19.23
N ASP A 592 -33.21 -42.93 -19.25
CA ASP A 592 -32.99 -44.36 -18.98
C ASP A 592 -31.92 -44.96 -19.92
N ALA A 593 -30.65 -44.99 -19.51
CA ALA A 593 -29.61 -45.84 -20.10
C ALA A 593 -28.30 -45.86 -19.29
N ILE A 594 -28.20 -46.66 -18.23
CA ILE A 594 -26.88 -47.07 -17.69
C ILE A 594 -26.63 -48.51 -18.11
N VAL A 595 -26.15 -48.70 -19.35
CA VAL A 595 -25.37 -49.89 -19.74
C VAL A 595 -24.30 -49.47 -20.75
N SER A 596 -23.07 -49.89 -20.47
CA SER A 596 -21.86 -49.84 -21.32
C SER A 596 -21.02 -48.56 -21.28
N LYS A 597 -19.97 -48.58 -20.45
CA LYS A 597 -18.58 -48.20 -20.80
C LYS A 597 -17.69 -48.22 -19.55
N THR A 598 -17.18 -49.41 -19.19
CA THR A 598 -16.01 -49.53 -18.32
C THR A 598 -15.16 -50.69 -18.83
N SER A 599 -14.12 -50.37 -19.59
CA SER A 599 -13.24 -51.33 -20.25
C SER A 599 -11.89 -51.52 -19.54
N SER A 600 -11.83 -51.41 -18.20
CA SER A 600 -10.60 -51.71 -17.45
C SER A 600 -10.82 -52.75 -16.36
N ARG A 601 -9.90 -53.73 -16.31
CA ARG A 601 -9.86 -54.82 -15.32
C ARG A 601 -9.72 -54.32 -13.87
N SER A 602 -9.23 -53.08 -13.66
CA SER A 602 -9.11 -52.48 -12.31
C SER A 602 -10.45 -52.02 -11.74
N ASN A 603 -11.36 -51.51 -12.58
CA ASN A 603 -12.65 -51.00 -12.11
C ASN A 603 -13.56 -52.12 -11.60
N ALA A 604 -13.47 -53.32 -12.19
CA ALA A 604 -14.16 -54.52 -11.70
C ALA A 604 -13.62 -55.01 -10.33
N GLN A 605 -12.31 -54.83 -10.06
CA GLN A 605 -11.72 -55.17 -8.76
C GLN A 605 -12.09 -54.15 -7.67
N GLU A 606 -12.18 -52.86 -8.01
CA GLU A 606 -12.62 -51.81 -7.09
C GLU A 606 -14.12 -51.95 -6.75
N MET A 607 -14.98 -52.22 -7.74
CA MET A 607 -16.40 -52.53 -7.49
C MET A 607 -16.60 -53.77 -6.62
N LYS A 608 -15.77 -54.80 -6.80
CA LYS A 608 -15.77 -55.99 -5.94
C LYS A 608 -15.41 -55.66 -4.48
N ARG A 609 -14.44 -54.77 -4.25
CA ARG A 609 -14.07 -54.32 -2.90
C ARG A 609 -15.18 -53.52 -2.21
N VAL A 610 -15.88 -52.67 -2.96
CA VAL A 610 -17.03 -51.91 -2.48
C VAL A 610 -18.18 -52.87 -2.11
N LEU A 611 -18.48 -53.85 -2.97
CA LEU A 611 -19.52 -54.86 -2.70
C LEU A 611 -19.17 -55.76 -1.50
N ASP A 612 -17.89 -56.14 -1.34
CA ASP A 612 -17.42 -56.93 -0.20
C ASP A 612 -17.41 -56.15 1.13
N PHE A 613 -17.37 -54.81 1.07
CA PHE A 613 -17.53 -53.92 2.23
C PHE A 613 -19.00 -53.86 2.67
N TYR A 614 -19.93 -53.74 1.71
CA TYR A 614 -21.38 -53.74 1.99
C TYR A 614 -21.89 -55.10 2.50
N LYS A 615 -21.34 -56.21 2.02
CA LYS A 615 -21.63 -57.56 2.57
C LYS A 615 -21.13 -57.73 4.01
N ARG A 616 -19.98 -57.14 4.35
CA ARG A 616 -19.40 -57.24 5.70
C ARG A 616 -20.08 -56.37 6.75
N SER A 617 -20.88 -55.40 6.32
CA SER A 617 -21.58 -54.45 7.20
C SER A 617 -23.03 -54.86 7.50
N ASN A 618 -23.49 -56.05 7.09
CA ASN A 618 -24.81 -56.63 7.40
C ASN A 618 -26.01 -55.73 7.04
N LYS A 619 -25.85 -54.82 6.06
CA LYS A 619 -26.88 -53.84 5.68
C LYS A 619 -27.77 -54.26 4.49
N ILE A 620 -27.80 -55.54 4.12
CA ILE A 620 -28.65 -56.02 3.02
C ILE A 620 -29.36 -57.30 3.46
N GLU A 621 -30.60 -57.14 3.91
CA GLU A 621 -31.58 -58.23 4.01
C GLU A 621 -32.53 -58.11 2.81
N ASP A 622 -32.68 -59.21 2.09
CA ASP A 622 -33.64 -59.51 1.01
C ASP A 622 -33.49 -58.87 -0.40
N MET A 623 -32.95 -59.71 -1.30
CA MET A 623 -33.57 -60.20 -2.55
C MET A 623 -34.39 -59.23 -3.42
N ASP A 624 -33.69 -58.45 -4.27
CA ASP A 624 -34.21 -58.15 -5.63
C ASP A 624 -33.13 -57.89 -6.70
N HIS A 625 -31.90 -58.35 -6.47
CA HIS A 625 -30.79 -58.19 -7.42
C HIS A 625 -30.22 -59.50 -7.96
N TYR A 626 -31.07 -60.53 -8.05
CA TYR A 626 -30.75 -61.77 -8.77
C TYR A 626 -30.71 -61.57 -10.30
N ARG A 627 -31.12 -60.41 -10.82
CA ARG A 627 -31.04 -60.08 -12.26
C ARG A 627 -29.71 -59.45 -12.70
N LEU A 628 -28.86 -58.99 -11.77
CA LEU A 628 -27.55 -58.41 -12.11
C LEU A 628 -26.43 -59.47 -12.24
N VAL A 629 -26.65 -60.67 -11.70
CA VAL A 629 -25.64 -61.75 -11.70
C VAL A 629 -25.60 -62.52 -13.02
N GLN A 630 -26.61 -62.41 -13.89
CA GLN A 630 -26.63 -63.16 -15.15
C GLN A 630 -25.87 -62.47 -16.31
N ALA A 631 -25.49 -61.20 -16.17
CA ALA A 631 -24.71 -60.49 -17.19
C ALA A 631 -23.18 -60.60 -17.02
N ALA A 632 -22.71 -61.21 -15.92
CA ALA A 632 -21.28 -61.43 -15.65
C ALA A 632 -20.81 -62.86 -15.96
N GLY A 633 -21.67 -63.70 -16.54
CA GLY A 633 -21.40 -65.12 -16.81
C GLY A 633 -20.85 -65.46 -18.20
N GLU A 634 -20.64 -64.49 -19.09
CA GLU A 634 -20.15 -64.72 -20.47
C GLU A 634 -18.85 -63.97 -20.81
N LEU A 635 -17.92 -63.88 -19.84
CA LEU A 635 -16.54 -63.46 -20.11
C LEU A 635 -15.59 -64.35 -19.30
N ASP A 636 -15.39 -65.58 -19.79
CA ASP A 636 -14.15 -66.36 -19.61
C ASP A 636 -13.45 -66.49 -20.97
#